data_AF-A0A7X3KFH4-F1
#
_entry.id   AF-A0A7X3KFH4-F1
#
_cell.length_a   1.000
_cell.length_b   1.000
_cell.length_c   1.000
_cell.angle_alpha   90.00
_cell.angle_beta   90.00
_cell.angle_gamma   90.00
#
_symmetry.space_group_name_H-M   'P 1'
#
loop_
_entity.id
_entity.type
_entity.pdbx_description
1 polymer ?
#
loop_
_entity_poly.entity_id
_entity_poly.type
_entity_poly.pdbx_seq_one_letter_code
_entity_poly.pdbx_strand_id
1 'polypeptide(L)'
;MGSITKRYEGNREWLAAKFEEIRKRILKALEQLDDEQVNWRPNDASHSISTLIKHIEGNILERIAKGILHHDLSWELFEFREQKGAVVISL
;
A
#
# COMPACT_ATOMS: atom_id res chain seq x y z
N MET A 1 -26.34 25.04 -1.76
CA MET A 1 -25.59 24.08 -0.91
C MET A 1 -25.60 22.64 -1.43
N GLY A 2 -26.69 22.12 -2.04
CA GLY A 2 -26.79 20.68 -2.40
C GLY A 2 -25.99 20.17 -3.62
N SER A 3 -25.55 21.04 -4.53
CA SER A 3 -24.84 20.65 -5.76
C SER A 3 -23.34 20.38 -5.56
N ILE A 4 -22.75 20.97 -4.52
CA ILE A 4 -21.32 20.83 -4.20
C ILE A 4 -21.07 19.51 -3.47
N THR A 5 -21.87 19.19 -2.45
CA THR A 5 -21.76 17.94 -1.67
C THR A 5 -21.91 16.68 -2.53
N LYS A 6 -22.83 16.69 -3.51
CA LYS A 6 -23.04 15.55 -4.42
C LYS A 6 -21.82 15.25 -5.30
N ARG A 7 -21.04 16.27 -5.66
CA ARG A 7 -19.79 16.12 -6.43
C ARG A 7 -18.67 15.51 -5.58
N TYR A 8 -18.56 15.90 -4.31
CA TYR A 8 -17.57 15.33 -3.39
C TYR A 8 -17.84 13.86 -3.08
N GLU A 9 -19.11 13.46 -2.93
CA GLU A 9 -19.47 12.05 -2.73
C GLU A 9 -19.07 11.19 -3.93
N GLY A 10 -19.38 11.64 -5.16
CA GLY A 10 -18.98 10.93 -6.37
C GLY A 10 -17.45 10.82 -6.54
N ASN A 11 -16.70 11.85 -6.16
CA ASN A 11 -15.24 11.80 -6.18
C ASN A 11 -14.69 10.81 -5.15
N ARG A 12 -15.29 10.72 -3.96
CA ARG A 12 -14.89 9.77 -2.92
C ARG A 12 -15.14 8.34 -3.35
N GLU A 13 -16.34 8.04 -3.87
CA GLU A 13 -16.68 6.71 -4.38
C GLU A 13 -15.75 6.29 -5.51
N TRP A 14 -15.47 7.21 -6.45
CA TRP A 14 -14.53 6.96 -7.54
C TRP A 14 -13.11 6.69 -7.03
N LEU A 15 -12.60 7.49 -6.08
CA LEU A 15 -11.29 7.28 -5.49
C LEU A 15 -11.20 5.92 -4.78
N ALA A 16 -12.21 5.56 -3.99
CA ALA A 16 -12.25 4.26 -3.31
C ALA A 16 -12.23 3.10 -4.31
N ALA A 17 -13.04 3.17 -5.38
CA ALA A 17 -13.04 2.17 -6.44
C ALA A 17 -11.68 2.09 -7.15
N LYS A 18 -11.01 3.22 -7.37
CA LYS A 18 -9.67 3.24 -7.97
C LYS A 18 -8.60 2.62 -7.07
N PHE A 19 -8.60 2.91 -5.78
CA PHE A 19 -7.68 2.26 -4.84
C PHE A 19 -7.88 0.75 -4.80
N GLU A 20 -9.13 0.29 -4.79
CA GLU A 20 -9.45 -1.14 -4.81
C GLU A 20 -9.02 -1.80 -6.13
N GLU A 21 -9.19 -1.13 -7.27
CA GLU A 21 -8.68 -1.60 -8.57
C GLU A 21 -7.15 -1.77 -8.56
N ILE A 22 -6.43 -0.77 -8.04
CA ILE A 22 -4.96 -0.80 -7.94
C ILE A 22 -4.52 -1.92 -7.00
N ARG A 23 -5.15 -2.06 -5.83
CA ARG A 23 -4.87 -3.14 -4.87
C ARG A 23 -5.04 -4.52 -5.51
N LYS A 24 -6.14 -4.76 -6.23
CA LYS A 24 -6.37 -6.02 -6.95
C LYS A 24 -5.29 -6.31 -7.99
N ARG A 25 -4.82 -5.30 -8.73
CA ARG A 25 -3.76 -5.46 -9.72
C ARG A 25 -2.41 -5.80 -9.06
N ILE A 26 -2.09 -5.15 -7.94
CA ILE A 26 -0.88 -5.45 -7.15
C ILE A 26 -0.91 -6.91 -6.65
N LEU A 27 -2.03 -7.34 -6.06
CA LEU A 27 -2.17 -8.72 -5.57
C LEU A 27 -2.02 -9.75 -6.69
N LYS A 28 -2.70 -9.55 -7.82
CA LYS A 28 -2.54 -10.43 -8.99
C LYS A 28 -1.11 -10.49 -9.51
N ALA A 29 -0.36 -9.40 -9.43
CA ALA A 29 1.05 -9.39 -9.82
C ALA A 29 1.89 -10.20 -8.82
N LEU A 30 1.61 -10.08 -7.52
CA LEU A 30 2.31 -10.82 -6.46
C LEU A 30 2.02 -12.32 -6.47
N GLU A 31 0.77 -12.71 -6.77
CA GLU A 31 0.37 -14.13 -6.88
C GLU A 31 1.17 -14.91 -7.95
N GLN A 32 1.81 -14.20 -8.89
CA GLN A 32 2.62 -14.81 -9.95
C GLN A 32 4.09 -15.00 -9.56
N LEU A 33 4.48 -14.55 -8.37
CA LEU A 33 5.88 -14.50 -7.93
C LEU A 33 6.09 -15.33 -6.66
N ASP A 34 7.21 -16.03 -6.61
CA ASP A 34 7.66 -16.67 -5.37
C ASP A 34 8.42 -15.68 -4.45
N ASP A 35 8.73 -16.11 -3.23
CA ASP A 35 9.41 -15.29 -2.23
C ASP A 35 10.79 -14.80 -2.69
N GLU A 36 11.51 -15.58 -3.49
CA GLU A 36 12.82 -15.19 -4.02
C GLU A 36 12.64 -14.06 -5.03
N GLN A 37 11.70 -14.19 -5.94
CA GLN A 37 11.38 -13.19 -6.96
C GLN A 37 10.84 -11.89 -6.37
N VAL A 38 9.99 -11.96 -5.34
CA VAL A 38 9.45 -10.78 -4.65
C VAL A 38 10.55 -10.01 -3.91
N ASN A 39 11.56 -10.71 -3.40
CA ASN A 39 12.69 -10.12 -2.68
C ASN A 39 13.92 -9.85 -3.56
N TRP A 40 13.92 -10.31 -4.81
CA TRP A 40 15.02 -10.14 -5.74
C TRP A 40 15.27 -8.66 -6.06
N ARG A 41 16.55 -8.34 -6.29
CA ARG A 41 17.02 -7.01 -6.70
C ARG A 41 18.02 -7.15 -7.84
N PRO A 42 17.94 -6.30 -8.90
CA PRO A 42 18.88 -6.34 -10.01
C PRO A 42 20.29 -5.86 -9.64
N ASN A 43 20.43 -5.03 -8.61
CA ASN A 43 21.68 -4.56 -8.03
C ASN A 43 21.40 -3.91 -6.66
N ASP A 44 22.47 -3.59 -5.92
CA ASP A 44 22.39 -3.02 -4.57
C ASP A 44 21.71 -1.64 -4.51
N ALA A 45 21.71 -0.90 -5.62
CA ALA A 45 21.05 0.41 -5.71
C ALA A 45 19.55 0.32 -6.03
N SER A 46 19.04 -0.87 -6.35
CA SER A 46 17.64 -1.07 -6.76
C SER A 46 16.80 -1.62 -5.62
N HIS A 47 15.54 -1.20 -5.54
CA HIS A 47 14.58 -1.74 -4.57
C HIS A 47 13.96 -3.05 -5.08
N SER A 48 13.72 -3.98 -4.17
CA SER A 48 12.91 -5.18 -4.44
C SER A 48 11.43 -4.82 -4.55
N ILE A 49 10.62 -5.71 -5.12
CA ILE A 49 9.17 -5.55 -5.17
C ILE A 49 8.59 -5.42 -3.76
N SER A 50 9.06 -6.24 -2.81
CA SER A 50 8.66 -6.13 -1.40
C SER A 50 8.96 -4.75 -0.79
N THR A 51 10.09 -4.14 -1.15
CA THR A 51 10.47 -2.81 -0.66
C THR A 51 9.58 -1.72 -1.26
N LEU A 52 9.24 -1.83 -2.55
CA LEU A 52 8.32 -0.89 -3.20
C LEU A 52 6.92 -0.95 -2.60
N ILE A 53 6.43 -2.14 -2.24
CA ILE A 53 5.13 -2.30 -1.58
C ILE A 53 5.12 -1.64 -0.20
N LYS A 54 6.18 -1.84 0.60
CA LYS A 54 6.35 -1.14 1.88
C LYS A 54 6.33 0.39 1.70
N HIS A 55 6.96 0.91 0.65
CA HIS A 55 6.90 2.35 0.36
C HIS A 55 5.49 2.81 -0.01
N ILE A 56 4.74 2.05 -0.80
CA ILE A 56 3.34 2.37 -1.14
C ILE A 56 2.50 2.42 0.14
N GLU A 57 2.64 1.42 1.00
CA GLU A 57 1.95 1.34 2.28
C GLU A 57 2.30 2.53 3.19
N GLY A 58 3.58 2.82 3.40
CA GLY A 58 4.02 3.97 4.20
C GLY A 58 3.45 5.30 3.68
N ASN A 59 3.43 5.49 2.36
CA ASN A 59 2.83 6.67 1.74
C ASN A 59 1.31 6.78 1.99
N ILE A 60 0.58 5.66 1.98
CA ILE A 60 -0.85 5.64 2.31
C ILE A 60 -1.06 6.03 3.77
N LEU A 61 -0.28 5.48 4.70
CA LEU A 61 -0.41 5.80 6.12
C LEU A 61 -0.11 7.26 6.41
N GLU A 62 1.01 7.78 5.92
CA GLU A 62 1.40 9.16 6.21
C GLU A 62 0.43 10.16 5.58
N ARG A 63 0.11 9.99 4.29
CA ARG A 63 -0.66 11.01 3.57
C ARG A 63 -2.15 10.87 3.80
N ILE A 64 -2.68 9.64 3.81
CA ILE A 64 -4.11 9.41 3.94
C ILE A 64 -4.51 9.33 5.40
N ALA A 65 -3.94 8.40 6.17
CA ALA A 65 -4.39 8.18 7.55
C ALA A 65 -4.01 9.35 8.45
N LYS A 66 -2.73 9.74 8.49
CA LYS A 66 -2.28 10.85 9.35
C LYS A 66 -2.63 12.22 8.75
N GLY A 67 -2.35 12.42 7.46
CA GLY A 67 -2.51 13.70 6.80
C GLY A 67 -3.97 14.13 6.58
N ILE A 68 -4.79 13.28 5.95
CA ILE A 68 -6.16 13.63 5.54
C ILE A 68 -7.18 13.24 6.62
N LEU A 69 -7.08 12.03 7.16
CA LEU A 69 -8.06 11.51 8.12
C LEU A 69 -7.74 11.92 9.57
N HIS A 70 -6.54 12.45 9.83
CA HIS A 70 -6.06 12.78 11.17
C HIS A 70 -6.20 11.62 12.16
N HIS A 71 -6.08 10.38 11.66
CA HIS A 71 -6.05 9.18 12.48
C HIS A 71 -4.62 8.97 12.99
N ASP A 72 -4.45 9.00 14.31
CA ASP A 72 -3.24 8.52 14.97
C ASP A 72 -3.29 6.99 15.00
N LEU A 73 -2.67 6.37 13.99
CA LEU A 73 -2.44 4.92 13.98
C LEU A 73 -1.26 4.61 14.90
N SER A 74 -1.47 3.81 15.95
CA SER A 74 -0.38 3.25 16.75
C SER A 74 0.40 2.22 15.94
N TRP A 75 1.72 2.29 16.02
CA TRP A 75 2.66 1.41 15.29
C TRP A 75 2.54 -0.09 15.64
N GLU A 76 1.76 -0.44 16.65
CA GLU A 76 1.58 -1.82 17.13
C GLU A 76 0.80 -2.73 16.16
N LEU A 77 0.01 -2.18 15.22
CA LEU A 77 -0.60 -3.00 14.16
C LEU A 77 0.40 -3.40 13.06
N PHE A 78 1.64 -2.88 13.11
CA PHE A 78 2.57 -2.81 11.97
C PHE A 78 3.87 -3.61 12.11
N GLU A 79 4.10 -4.34 13.22
CA GLU A 79 5.24 -5.26 13.32
C GLU A 79 5.04 -6.52 12.45
N PHE A 80 5.10 -6.36 11.13
CA PHE A 80 5.44 -7.45 10.24
C PHE A 80 6.97 -7.59 10.21
N ARG A 81 7.44 -8.43 11.13
CA ARG A 81 8.82 -8.84 11.40
C ARG A 81 9.75 -8.75 10.19
N GLU A 82 10.66 -7.78 10.20
CA GLU A 82 11.95 -7.98 9.54
C GLU A 82 12.74 -9.03 10.32
N GLN A 83 12.73 -10.28 9.86
CA GLN A 83 13.76 -11.24 10.24
C GLN A 83 14.68 -11.47 9.04
N LYS A 84 15.87 -10.87 9.12
CA LYS A 84 17.04 -11.19 8.28
C LYS A 84 16.82 -11.05 6.77
N GLY A 85 16.43 -9.86 6.32
CA GLY A 85 16.50 -9.48 4.89
C GLY A 85 15.47 -10.14 3.96
N ALA A 86 14.58 -10.99 4.49
CA ALA A 86 13.43 -11.52 3.77
C ALA A 86 12.16 -10.85 4.29
N VAL A 87 11.46 -10.13 3.40
CA VAL A 87 10.09 -9.69 3.67
C VAL A 87 9.19 -10.86 3.34
N VAL A 88 8.74 -11.58 4.37
CA VAL A 88 7.62 -12.51 4.24
C VAL A 88 6.37 -11.64 4.16
N ILE A 89 5.55 -11.81 3.13
CA ILE A 89 4.21 -11.20 3.08
C ILE A 89 3.24 -12.30 3.48
N SER A 90 2.76 -12.31 4.73
CA SER A 90 1.55 -13.09 5.03
C SER A 90 0.35 -12.26 4.60
N LEU A 91 -0.25 -12.65 3.48
CA LEU A 91 -1.52 -12.12 2.98
C LEU A 91 -2.67 -12.42 3.95
#